data_AF-A0A816DX37-F1
#
_entry.id   AF-A0A816DX37-F1
#
_cell.length_a   1.000
_cell.length_b   1.000
_cell.length_c   1.000
_cell.angle_alpha   90.00
_cell.angle_beta   90.00
_cell.angle_gamma   90.00
#
_symmetry.space_group_name_H-M   'P 1'
#
loop_
_entity.id
_entity.type
_entity.pdbx_description
1 polymer ?
#
loop_
_entity_poly.entity_id
_entity_poly.type
_entity_poly.pdbx_seq_one_letter_code
_entity_poly.pdbx_strand_id
1 'polypeptide(L)'
;MALPSFEIVIYGLLNSDEYQKAKNCLEDLIRTHAKQIAHSELHPLLEYDWNSFVHKKRTELRGETWAFNDNCMVFIDKKLHGNAEQFRDWAKRTFDHVDFRESDLLDVFSNEEYKQRYEHHVGKNSFCFMDFQIENRETSQKSYIGRLVFEL
;
A
#
# COMPACT_ATOMS: atom_id res chain seq x y z
N MET A 1 -22.65 -9.89 26.75
CA MET A 1 -22.58 -9.45 25.34
C MET A 1 -21.23 -9.89 24.79
N ALA A 2 -21.19 -10.53 23.62
CA ALA A 2 -19.91 -10.79 22.95
C ALA A 2 -19.35 -9.45 22.46
N LEU A 3 -18.03 -9.26 22.56
CA LEU A 3 -17.39 -8.12 21.93
C LEU A 3 -17.55 -8.24 20.40
N PRO A 4 -17.86 -7.13 19.69
CA PRO A 4 -17.87 -7.16 18.23
C PRO A 4 -16.49 -7.57 17.74
N SER A 5 -16.46 -8.41 16.71
CA SER A 5 -15.24 -8.88 16.08
C SER A 5 -15.26 -8.52 14.60
N PHE A 6 -14.20 -7.88 14.13
CA PHE A 6 -14.12 -7.29 12.80
C PHE A 6 -13.26 -8.13 11.86
N GLU A 7 -13.68 -8.22 10.60
CA GLU A 7 -12.85 -8.71 9.49
C GLU A 7 -12.29 -7.49 8.73
N ILE A 8 -10.96 -7.33 8.71
CA ILE A 8 -10.32 -6.17 8.09
C ILE A 8 -9.40 -6.61 6.97
N VAL A 9 -9.60 -6.07 5.77
CA VAL A 9 -8.76 -6.36 4.61
C VAL A 9 -8.28 -5.05 4.00
N ILE A 10 -6.96 -4.93 3.83
CA ILE A 10 -6.33 -3.72 3.29
C ILE A 10 -5.61 -4.08 2.00
N TYR A 11 -5.94 -3.37 0.92
CA TYR A 11 -5.19 -3.38 -0.33
C TYR A 11 -4.52 -2.04 -0.48
N GLY A 12 -3.27 -2.00 -0.90
CA GLY A 12 -2.64 -0.71 -1.20
C GLY A 12 -1.35 -0.84 -1.98
N LEU A 13 -0.95 0.29 -2.55
CA LEU A 13 0.29 0.44 -3.26
C LEU A 13 1.45 0.37 -2.25
N LEU A 14 2.34 -0.60 -2.43
CA LEU A 14 3.38 -0.97 -1.47
C LEU A 14 4.28 0.21 -1.06
N ASN A 15 4.67 1.03 -2.04
CA ASN A 15 5.54 2.19 -1.85
C ASN A 15 4.78 3.49 -1.51
N SER A 16 3.53 3.40 -1.05
CA SER A 16 2.75 4.58 -0.67
C SER A 16 2.63 4.74 0.85
N ASP A 17 2.72 5.99 1.30
CA ASP A 17 2.48 6.34 2.71
C ASP A 17 1.09 5.95 3.18
N GLU A 18 0.09 6.04 2.32
CA GLU A 18 -1.29 5.68 2.66
C GLU A 18 -1.40 4.21 3.01
N TYR A 19 -0.79 3.33 2.23
CA TYR A 19 -0.74 1.91 2.56
C TYR A 19 0.00 1.69 3.88
N GLN A 20 1.16 2.33 4.08
CA GLN A 20 1.94 2.18 5.31
C GLN A 20 1.16 2.67 6.54
N LYS A 21 0.41 3.78 6.44
CA LYS A 21 -0.48 4.26 7.51
C LYS A 21 -1.55 3.22 7.87
N ALA A 22 -2.25 2.71 6.87
CA ALA A 22 -3.35 1.76 7.10
C ALA A 22 -2.82 0.42 7.64
N LYS A 23 -1.72 -0.08 7.06
CA LYS A 23 -1.03 -1.30 7.50
C LYS A 23 -0.63 -1.21 8.96
N ASN A 24 0.15 -0.19 9.32
CA ASN A 24 0.65 -0.09 10.68
C ASN A 24 -0.49 0.15 11.69
N CYS A 25 -1.54 0.90 11.31
CA CYS A 25 -2.74 1.02 12.14
C CYS A 25 -3.39 -0.36 12.39
N LEU A 26 -3.51 -1.21 11.37
CA LEU A 26 -4.07 -2.56 11.53
C LEU A 26 -3.18 -3.44 12.42
N GLU A 27 -1.86 -3.40 12.21
CA GLU A 27 -0.90 -4.14 13.05
C GLU A 27 -0.98 -3.71 14.52
N ASP A 28 -1.12 -2.41 14.79
CA ASP A 28 -1.33 -1.90 16.13
C ASP A 28 -2.63 -2.40 16.73
N LEU A 29 -3.74 -2.37 15.98
CA LEU A 29 -5.03 -2.90 16.43
C LEU A 29 -4.98 -4.41 16.71
N ILE A 30 -4.28 -5.19 15.88
CA ILE A 30 -4.09 -6.63 16.13
C ILE A 30 -3.33 -6.83 17.45
N ARG A 31 -2.30 -6.03 17.70
CA ARG A 31 -1.48 -6.11 18.91
C ARG A 31 -2.25 -5.72 20.18
N THR A 32 -3.06 -4.66 20.13
CA THR A 32 -3.75 -4.12 21.32
C THR A 32 -5.17 -4.65 21.50
N HIS A 33 -5.83 -5.09 20.43
CA HIS A 33 -7.24 -5.51 20.40
C HIS A 33 -7.46 -6.86 19.70
N ALA A 34 -6.52 -7.80 19.79
CA ALA A 34 -6.56 -9.12 19.12
C ALA A 34 -7.92 -9.85 19.23
N LYS A 35 -8.63 -9.75 20.37
CA LYS A 35 -9.92 -10.43 20.58
C LYS A 35 -11.08 -9.84 19.77
N GLN A 36 -10.92 -8.62 19.25
CA GLN A 36 -11.90 -7.87 18.49
C GLN A 36 -11.57 -7.87 16.99
N ILE A 37 -10.45 -8.47 16.59
CA ILE A 37 -10.08 -8.66 15.19
C ILE A 37 -10.22 -10.16 14.89
N ALA A 38 -11.32 -10.54 14.23
CA ALA A 38 -11.58 -11.93 13.87
C ALA A 38 -10.63 -12.40 12.77
N HIS A 39 -10.40 -11.53 11.80
CA HIS A 39 -9.62 -11.82 10.60
C HIS A 39 -8.96 -10.54 10.08
N SER A 40 -7.73 -10.67 9.59
CA SER A 40 -6.96 -9.55 9.05
C SER A 40 -6.13 -9.99 7.86
N GLU A 41 -6.20 -9.24 6.76
CA GLU A 41 -5.36 -9.46 5.58
C GLU A 41 -4.75 -8.16 5.07
N LEU A 42 -3.48 -8.25 4.67
CA LEU A 42 -2.71 -7.18 4.03
C LEU A 42 -2.33 -7.64 2.63
N HIS A 43 -2.73 -6.86 1.63
CA HIS A 43 -2.42 -7.09 0.22
C HIS A 43 -1.58 -5.93 -0.31
N PRO A 44 -0.24 -5.98 -0.12
CA PRO A 44 0.67 -5.04 -0.74
C PRO A 44 0.74 -5.32 -2.25
N LEU A 45 0.43 -4.31 -3.06
CA LEU A 45 0.42 -4.41 -4.52
C LEU A 45 1.49 -3.51 -5.14
N LEU A 46 2.10 -3.99 -6.22
CA LEU A 46 2.95 -3.16 -7.08
C LEU A 46 2.07 -2.28 -7.98
N GLU A 47 2.67 -1.27 -8.61
CA GLU A 47 1.98 -0.26 -9.42
C GLU A 47 1.05 -0.87 -10.47
N TYR A 48 1.53 -1.90 -11.18
CA TYR A 48 0.73 -2.58 -12.20
C TYR A 48 -0.47 -3.31 -11.60
N ASP A 49 -0.25 -4.10 -10.55
CA ASP A 49 -1.29 -4.87 -9.87
C ASP A 49 -2.32 -3.97 -9.19
N TRP A 50 -1.85 -2.87 -8.58
CA TRP A 50 -2.70 -1.84 -7.97
C TRP A 50 -3.63 -1.21 -9.01
N ASN A 51 -3.09 -0.76 -10.14
CA ASN A 51 -3.89 -0.18 -11.22
C ASN A 51 -4.92 -1.17 -11.78
N SER A 52 -4.52 -2.43 -11.99
CA SER A 52 -5.41 -3.50 -12.43
C SER A 52 -6.52 -3.78 -11.42
N PHE A 53 -6.17 -3.86 -10.13
CA PHE A 53 -7.10 -4.06 -9.02
C PHE A 53 -8.13 -2.94 -8.94
N VAL A 54 -7.70 -1.68 -8.93
CA VAL A 54 -8.58 -0.50 -8.86
C VAL A 54 -9.52 -0.48 -10.06
N HIS A 55 -9.02 -0.75 -11.27
CA HIS A 55 -9.86 -0.80 -12.48
C HIS A 55 -10.96 -1.86 -12.37
N LYS A 56 -10.60 -3.07 -11.92
CA LYS A 56 -11.57 -4.16 -11.69
C LYS A 56 -12.59 -3.79 -10.60
N LYS A 57 -12.13 -3.24 -9.47
CA LYS A 57 -12.99 -2.85 -8.35
C LYS A 57 -13.97 -1.74 -8.71
N ARG A 58 -13.55 -0.74 -9.50
CA ARG A 58 -14.44 0.30 -10.02
C ARG A 58 -15.60 -0.29 -10.84
N THR A 59 -15.33 -1.35 -11.60
CA THR A 59 -16.36 -2.06 -12.38
C THR A 59 -17.32 -2.85 -11.47
N GLU A 60 -16.79 -3.51 -10.44
CA GLU A 60 -17.58 -4.31 -9.47
C GLU A 60 -18.51 -3.44 -8.61
N LEU A 61 -18.05 -2.26 -8.19
CA LEU A 61 -18.75 -1.38 -7.25
C LEU A 61 -19.74 -0.40 -7.91
N ARG A 62 -19.97 -0.51 -9.24
CA ARG A 62 -21.02 0.16 -10.03
C ARG A 62 -21.44 1.56 -9.53
N GLY A 63 -20.53 2.53 -9.56
CA GLY A 63 -20.90 3.96 -9.54
C GLY A 63 -20.43 4.78 -8.33
N GLU A 64 -20.04 4.15 -7.21
CA GLU A 64 -19.55 4.92 -6.03
C GLU A 64 -18.04 5.23 -6.07
N THR A 65 -17.28 4.55 -6.93
CA THR A 65 -15.80 4.55 -6.87
C THR A 65 -15.12 5.30 -8.02
N TRP A 66 -15.88 6.05 -8.83
CA TRP A 66 -15.31 6.83 -9.96
C TRP A 66 -14.25 7.86 -9.54
N ALA A 67 -14.18 8.20 -8.25
CA ALA A 67 -13.23 9.16 -7.69
C ALA A 67 -12.22 8.57 -6.68
N PHE A 68 -12.09 7.24 -6.59
CA PHE A 68 -11.07 6.67 -5.68
C PHE A 68 -9.68 6.81 -6.31
N ASN A 69 -8.99 7.87 -5.91
CA ASN A 69 -7.62 8.22 -6.34
C ASN A 69 -6.57 7.97 -5.26
N ASP A 70 -7.01 7.47 -4.09
CA ASP A 70 -6.12 7.10 -2.99
C ASP A 70 -5.39 5.80 -3.34
N ASN A 71 -4.21 5.63 -2.75
CA ASN A 71 -3.30 4.50 -2.94
C ASN A 71 -3.53 3.35 -1.95
N CYS A 72 -4.58 3.43 -1.14
CA CYS A 72 -4.93 2.40 -0.17
C CYS A 72 -6.44 2.28 -0.02
N MET A 73 -6.98 1.06 -0.13
CA MET A 73 -8.40 0.74 0.00
C MET A 73 -8.61 -0.25 1.16
N VAL A 74 -9.43 0.15 2.12
CA VAL A 74 -9.71 -0.62 3.33
C VAL A 74 -11.14 -1.15 3.31
N PHE A 75 -11.28 -2.43 3.61
CA PHE A 75 -12.55 -3.12 3.77
C PHE A 75 -12.73 -3.55 5.22
N ILE A 76 -13.91 -3.30 5.77
CA ILE A 76 -14.33 -3.78 7.08
C ILE A 76 -15.59 -4.61 6.88
N ASP A 77 -15.59 -5.85 7.38
CA ASP A 77 -16.67 -6.82 7.23
C ASP A 77 -17.14 -6.94 5.77
N LYS A 78 -16.16 -7.04 4.86
CA LYS A 78 -16.31 -7.19 3.40
C LYS A 78 -16.94 -6.01 2.67
N LYS A 79 -17.16 -4.89 3.36
CA LYS A 79 -17.66 -3.64 2.77
C LYS A 79 -16.52 -2.64 2.63
N LEU A 80 -16.53 -1.89 1.54
CA LEU A 80 -15.60 -0.79 1.36
C LEU A 80 -15.82 0.23 2.48
N HIS A 81 -14.81 0.40 3.34
CA HIS A 81 -14.81 1.41 4.39
C HIS A 81 -14.26 2.73 3.87
N GLY A 82 -13.16 2.68 3.11
CA GLY A 82 -12.55 3.89 2.58
C GLY A 82 -11.04 3.82 2.44
N ASN A 83 -10.39 4.97 2.55
CA ASN A 83 -8.94 5.12 2.50
C ASN A 83 -8.26 5.01 3.87
N ALA A 84 -6.94 5.25 3.90
CA ALA A 84 -6.12 5.15 5.10
C ALA A 84 -6.56 6.11 6.23
N GLU A 85 -6.89 7.36 5.91
CA GLU A 85 -7.28 8.34 6.93
C GLU A 85 -8.67 8.02 7.50
N GLN A 86 -9.62 7.61 6.64
CA GLN A 86 -10.94 7.15 7.08
C GLN A 86 -10.85 5.92 7.97
N PHE A 87 -9.88 5.04 7.71
CA PHE A 87 -9.60 3.88 8.55
C PHE A 87 -9.00 4.28 9.91
N ARG A 88 -8.01 5.19 9.95
CA ARG A 88 -7.44 5.71 11.21
C ARG A 88 -8.49 6.41 12.07
N ASP A 89 -9.36 7.20 11.44
CA ASP A 89 -10.49 7.85 12.10
C ASP A 89 -11.47 6.85 12.71
N TRP A 90 -11.73 5.75 12.00
CA TRP A 90 -12.55 4.66 12.54
C TRP A 90 -11.85 3.95 13.69
N ALA A 91 -10.55 3.65 13.58
CA ALA A 91 -9.76 3.00 14.62
C ALA A 91 -9.75 3.86 15.89
N LYS A 92 -9.58 5.17 15.76
CA LYS A 92 -9.68 6.12 16.87
C LYS A 92 -11.06 6.10 17.53
N ARG A 93 -12.14 6.15 16.76
CA ARG A 93 -13.50 6.15 17.34
C ARG A 93 -13.89 4.82 17.98
N THR A 94 -13.44 3.69 17.43
CA THR A 94 -13.83 2.35 17.88
C THR A 94 -12.94 1.81 18.99
N PHE A 95 -11.65 2.16 18.98
CA PHE A 95 -10.63 1.57 19.88
C PHE A 95 -9.81 2.61 20.66
N ASP A 96 -10.07 3.91 20.48
CA ASP A 96 -9.22 4.99 21.01
C ASP A 96 -7.76 4.88 20.53
N HIS A 97 -7.57 4.28 19.35
CA HIS A 97 -6.25 4.15 18.75
C HIS A 97 -5.76 5.49 18.19
N VAL A 98 -4.53 5.88 18.54
CA VAL A 98 -3.86 7.07 18.02
C VAL A 98 -2.49 6.67 17.49
N ASP A 99 -2.23 7.04 16.24
CA ASP A 99 -0.97 6.79 15.55
C ASP A 99 -0.17 8.10 15.43
N PHE A 100 1.03 8.12 16.02
CA PHE A 100 1.93 9.26 16.09
C PHE A 100 3.12 9.15 15.12
N ARG A 101 3.15 8.15 14.24
CA ARG A 101 4.26 7.97 13.29
C ARG A 101 4.27 9.13 12.28
N GLU A 102 5.44 9.77 12.14
CA GLU A 102 5.65 10.88 11.21
C GLU A 102 5.86 10.38 9.76
N SER A 103 5.68 11.28 8.78
CA SER A 103 5.83 10.99 7.34
C SER A 103 7.18 10.37 7.02
N ASP A 104 8.26 10.92 7.55
CA ASP A 104 9.62 10.50 7.24
C ASP A 104 9.88 9.03 7.65
N LEU A 105 9.21 8.57 8.71
CA LEU A 105 9.28 7.18 9.14
C LEU A 105 8.47 6.27 8.20
N LEU A 106 7.32 6.73 7.71
CA LEU A 106 6.50 6.00 6.74
C LEU A 106 7.23 5.87 5.39
N ASP A 107 7.93 6.91 4.95
CA ASP A 107 8.80 6.89 3.77
C ASP A 107 9.91 5.86 3.89
N VAL A 108 10.51 5.72 5.07
CA VAL A 108 11.54 4.70 5.31
C VAL A 108 10.91 3.31 5.19
N PHE A 109 9.75 3.06 5.80
CA PHE A 109 9.07 1.78 5.71
C PHE A 109 8.66 1.44 4.27
N SER A 110 8.08 2.40 3.54
CA SER A 110 7.62 2.20 2.16
C SER A 110 8.79 1.81 1.25
N ASN A 111 9.93 2.51 1.37
CA ASN A 111 11.13 2.23 0.59
C ASN A 111 11.77 0.88 0.94
N GLU A 112 11.89 0.55 2.22
CA GLU A 112 12.50 -0.71 2.65
C GLU A 112 11.66 -1.91 2.24
N GLU A 113 10.33 -1.84 2.38
CA GLU A 113 9.45 -2.94 1.95
C GLU A 113 9.43 -3.10 0.43
N TYR A 114 9.45 -1.98 -0.31
CA TYR A 114 9.53 -2.01 -1.76
C TYR A 114 10.85 -2.66 -2.21
N LYS A 115 12.00 -2.31 -1.62
CA LYS A 115 13.28 -2.98 -1.91
C LYS A 115 13.23 -4.46 -1.58
N GLN A 116 12.75 -4.81 -0.38
CA GLN A 116 12.66 -6.20 0.07
C GLN A 116 11.78 -7.06 -0.84
N ARG A 117 10.75 -6.47 -1.46
CA ARG A 117 9.90 -7.16 -2.44
C ARG A 117 10.68 -7.65 -3.65
N TYR A 118 11.68 -6.90 -4.11
CA TYR A 118 12.57 -7.32 -5.20
C TYR A 118 13.72 -8.19 -4.70
N GLU A 119 14.28 -7.88 -3.53
CA GLU A 119 15.39 -8.63 -2.93
C GLU A 119 15.01 -10.07 -2.55
N HIS A 120 13.77 -10.32 -2.11
CA HIS A 120 13.28 -11.68 -1.83
C HIS A 120 13.24 -12.59 -3.07
N HIS A 121 13.34 -12.02 -4.27
CA HIS A 121 13.39 -12.74 -5.53
C HIS A 121 14.80 -12.81 -6.13
N VAL A 122 15.78 -12.08 -5.55
CA VAL A 122 17.19 -12.10 -5.95
C VAL A 122 17.77 -13.48 -5.63
N GLY A 123 17.90 -14.30 -6.68
CA GLY A 123 18.38 -15.68 -6.62
C GLY A 123 17.39 -16.71 -7.19
N LYS A 124 16.09 -16.38 -7.30
CA LYS A 124 15.09 -17.20 -7.98
C LYS A 124 14.74 -16.67 -9.37
N ASN A 125 14.69 -15.35 -9.51
CA ASN A 125 14.28 -14.70 -10.74
C ASN A 125 15.47 -13.97 -11.35
N SER A 126 15.57 -14.04 -12.68
CA SER A 126 16.62 -13.31 -13.39
C SER A 126 16.14 -11.88 -13.57
N PHE A 127 16.92 -10.91 -13.10
CA PHE A 127 16.59 -9.50 -13.33
C PHE A 127 17.41 -8.96 -14.48
N CYS A 128 16.77 -8.22 -15.38
CA CYS A 128 17.49 -7.36 -16.31
C CYS A 128 17.18 -5.90 -15.99
N PHE A 129 18.14 -5.02 -16.24
CA PHE A 129 17.95 -3.60 -16.04
C PHE A 129 18.31 -2.83 -17.30
N MET A 130 17.64 -1.70 -17.49
CA MET A 130 17.88 -0.78 -18.59
C MET A 130 18.13 0.61 -18.00
N ASP A 131 19.33 1.15 -18.23
CA ASP A 131 19.68 2.51 -17.85
C ASP A 131 19.31 3.49 -18.97
N PHE A 132 18.67 4.59 -18.59
CA PHE A 132 18.29 5.67 -19.49
C PHE A 132 19.24 6.85 -19.31
N GLN A 133 19.84 7.28 -20.41
CA GLN A 133 20.65 8.49 -20.48
C GLN A 133 20.11 9.35 -21.63
N ILE A 134 19.96 10.65 -21.36
CA ILE A 134 19.69 11.65 -22.40
C ILE A 134 21.00 12.36 -22.72
N GLU A 135 21.37 12.34 -24.00
CA GLU A 135 22.48 13.12 -24.52
C GLU A 135 21.98 14.50 -24.96
N ASN A 136 22.54 15.55 -24.37
CA ASN A 136 22.38 16.90 -24.88
C ASN A 136 23.23 17.04 -26.15
N ARG A 137 22.58 17.28 -27.29
CA ARG A 137 23.23 17.35 -28.60
C ARG A 137 24.15 18.56 -28.77
N GLU A 138 23.96 19.63 -28.00
CA GLU A 138 24.75 20.86 -28.10
C GLU A 138 26.03 20.78 -27.25
N THR A 139 25.95 20.14 -26.09
CA THR A 139 27.08 20.04 -25.14
C THR A 139 27.76 18.67 -25.17
N SER A 140 27.22 17.71 -25.94
CA SER A 140 27.59 16.28 -25.92
C SER A 140 27.58 15.67 -24.50
N GLN A 141 26.87 16.30 -23.57
CA GLN A 141 26.79 15.86 -22.18
C GLN A 141 25.70 14.80 -22.05
N LYS A 142 26.06 13.65 -21.50
CA LYS A 142 25.09 12.60 -21.13
C LYS A 142 24.62 12.82 -19.70
N SER A 143 23.30 12.87 -19.52
CA SER A 143 22.64 12.97 -18.21
C SER A 143 21.89 11.67 -17.94
N TYR A 144 22.19 11.02 -16.81
CA TYR A 144 21.45 9.86 -16.35
C TYR A 144 20.05 10.28 -15.88
N ILE A 145 19.03 9.58 -16.38
CA ILE A 145 17.62 9.90 -16.12
C ILE A 145 16.96 8.87 -15.20
N GLY A 146 17.45 7.63 -15.19
CA GLY A 146 16.92 6.58 -14.35
C GLY A 146 17.20 5.18 -14.87
N ARG A 147 16.71 4.19 -14.13
CA ARG A 147 16.84 2.76 -14.41
C ARG A 147 15.46 2.11 -14.36
N LEU A 148 15.16 1.32 -15.38
CA LEU A 148 14.08 0.34 -15.32
C LEU A 148 14.67 -1.01 -14.91
N VAL A 149 13.97 -1.72 -14.04
CA VAL A 149 14.32 -3.08 -13.61
C VAL A 149 13.17 -3.99 -13.99
N PHE A 150 13.48 -5.08 -14.69
CA PHE A 150 12.53 -6.10 -15.11
C PHE A 150 12.87 -7.41 -14.44
N GLU A 151 11.84 -8.13 -14.02
CA GLU A 151 11.91 -9.52 -13.62
C GLU A 151 11.61 -10.39 -14.87
N LEU A 152 12.48 -11.35 -15.18
CA LEU A 152 12.39 -12.24 -16.34
C LEU A 152 11.68 -13.55 -16.03
#